data_AF-A0A2X1QKQ3-F1
#
_entry.id   AF-A0A2X1QKQ3-F1
#
_cell.length_a   1.000
_cell.length_b   1.000
_cell.length_c   1.000
_cell.angle_alpha   90.00
_cell.angle_beta   90.00
_cell.angle_gamma   90.00
#
_symmetry.space_group_name_H-M   'P 1'
#
loop_
_entity.id
_entity.type
_entity.pdbx_description
1 polymer ?
#
loop_
_entity_poly.entity_id
_entity_poly.type
_entity_poly.pdbx_seq_one_letter_code
_entity_poly.pdbx_strand_id
1 'polypeptide(L)'
;MTPASPIPAGCQSAISWIDTENSVLLHRGYPVDQLARQCDFLEVAYIMLNGDAPDEASYQTFRETITRHTLVHEQIARMCSGFRRDSHPMALMCAPGGALAAFYHDVLDVENPQHRALAATRLLSKMPTIAGHELQVHH
;
A
#
# COMPACT_ATOMS: atom_id res chain seq x y z
N MET A 1 -11.55 -21.16 -33.87
CA MET A 1 -10.29 -20.44 -33.61
C MET A 1 -10.65 -19.14 -32.92
N THR A 2 -10.51 -18.88 -31.62
CA THR A 2 -10.23 -19.63 -30.38
C THR A 2 -11.00 -18.86 -29.31
N PRO A 3 -11.72 -19.53 -28.38
CA PRO A 3 -12.56 -18.84 -27.40
C PRO A 3 -11.69 -18.22 -26.31
N ALA A 4 -11.59 -16.89 -26.26
CA ALA A 4 -11.21 -16.21 -25.03
C ALA A 4 -12.42 -16.28 -24.10
N SER A 5 -12.38 -17.14 -23.10
CA SER A 5 -13.43 -17.22 -22.08
C SER A 5 -13.67 -15.83 -21.46
N PRO A 6 -14.91 -15.32 -21.41
CA PRO A 6 -15.21 -14.16 -20.58
C PRO A 6 -15.04 -14.60 -19.13
N ILE A 7 -13.92 -14.19 -18.52
CA ILE A 7 -13.67 -14.40 -17.10
C ILE A 7 -14.81 -13.69 -16.36
N PRO A 8 -15.59 -14.36 -15.50
CA PRO A 8 -16.60 -13.66 -14.71
C PRO A 8 -15.88 -12.59 -13.89
N ALA A 9 -16.36 -11.35 -13.95
CA ALA A 9 -15.83 -10.27 -13.13
C ALA A 9 -15.98 -10.67 -11.65
N GLY A 10 -14.88 -11.12 -11.04
CA GLY A 10 -14.88 -11.76 -9.71
C GLY A 10 -15.23 -10.81 -8.57
N CYS A 11 -15.33 -9.50 -8.82
CA CYS A 11 -15.73 -8.51 -7.83
C CYS A 11 -16.22 -7.23 -8.54
N GLN A 12 -17.28 -6.61 -8.01
CA GLN A 12 -17.62 -5.23 -8.37
C GLN A 12 -16.71 -4.30 -7.57
N SER A 13 -15.84 -3.55 -8.26
CA SER A 13 -14.91 -2.61 -7.64
C SER A 13 -15.24 -1.19 -8.08
N ALA A 14 -15.47 -0.31 -7.12
CA ALA A 14 -15.60 1.13 -7.35
C ALA A 14 -14.25 1.88 -7.27
N ILE A 15 -13.12 1.15 -7.18
CA ILE A 15 -11.81 1.73 -6.87
C ILE A 15 -11.09 2.19 -8.14
N SER A 16 -11.01 1.33 -9.16
CA SER A 16 -10.32 1.63 -10.41
C SER A 16 -11.16 1.16 -11.58
N TRP A 17 -11.35 2.03 -12.57
CA TRP A 17 -11.99 1.70 -13.83
C TRP A 17 -10.93 1.75 -14.94
N ILE A 18 -10.85 0.66 -15.70
CA ILE A 18 -9.88 0.48 -16.77
C ILE A 18 -10.67 0.30 -18.05
N ASP A 19 -10.46 1.20 -19.00
CA ASP A 19 -10.93 1.05 -20.36
C ASP A 19 -9.74 0.78 -21.27
N THR A 20 -9.65 -0.47 -21.73
CA THR A 20 -8.58 -0.94 -22.61
C THR A 20 -8.71 -0.43 -24.03
N GLU A 21 -9.90 -0.05 -24.49
CA GLU A 21 -10.12 0.44 -25.86
C GLU A 21 -9.72 1.90 -25.98
N ASN A 22 -10.10 2.72 -25.00
CA ASN A 22 -9.77 4.14 -24.97
C ASN A 22 -8.45 4.45 -24.23
N SER A 23 -7.76 3.42 -23.72
CA SER A 23 -6.54 3.55 -22.89
C SER A 23 -6.73 4.50 -21.69
N VAL A 24 -7.92 4.50 -21.09
CA VAL A 24 -8.26 5.37 -19.96
C VAL A 24 -8.17 4.57 -18.66
N LEU A 25 -7.38 5.09 -17.72
CA LEU A 25 -7.31 4.60 -16.34
C LEU A 25 -7.88 5.67 -15.41
N LEU A 26 -8.98 5.33 -14.73
CA LEU A 26 -9.61 6.17 -13.72
C LEU A 26 -9.40 5.54 -12.34
N HIS A 27 -8.88 6.33 -11.39
CA HIS A 27 -8.87 5.99 -9.97
C HIS A 27 -9.97 6.77 -9.26
N ARG A 28 -10.97 6.07 -8.71
CA ARG A 28 -12.16 6.67 -8.06
C ARG A 28 -12.89 7.72 -8.93
N GLY A 29 -12.80 7.60 -10.26
CA GLY A 29 -13.37 8.54 -11.22
C GLY A 29 -12.42 9.67 -11.67
N TYR A 30 -11.22 9.78 -11.09
CA TYR A 30 -10.20 10.74 -11.49
C TYR A 30 -9.21 10.14 -12.49
N PRO A 31 -8.89 10.83 -13.61
CA PRO A 31 -7.91 10.35 -14.57
C PRO A 31 -6.52 10.29 -13.95
N VAL A 32 -5.82 9.16 -14.15
CA VAL A 32 -4.49 8.92 -13.58
C VAL A 32 -3.47 9.99 -13.98
N ASP A 33 -3.54 10.50 -15.21
CA ASP A 33 -2.68 11.58 -15.72
C ASP A 33 -2.80 12.86 -14.89
N GLN A 34 -4.01 13.16 -14.41
CA GLN A 34 -4.25 14.34 -13.59
C GLN A 34 -3.68 14.12 -12.18
N LEU A 35 -3.97 12.97 -11.58
CA LEU A 35 -3.45 12.61 -10.25
C LEU A 35 -1.92 12.60 -10.23
N ALA A 36 -1.28 12.06 -11.27
CA ALA A 36 0.17 11.98 -11.36
C ALA A 36 0.86 13.35 -11.52
N ARG A 37 0.17 14.35 -12.06
CA ARG A 37 0.73 15.70 -12.30
C ARG A 37 0.40 16.70 -11.19
N GLN A 38 -0.74 16.52 -10.52
CA GLN A 38 -1.30 17.52 -9.60
C GLN A 38 -1.28 17.08 -8.14
N CYS A 39 -1.11 15.78 -7.85
CA CYS A 39 -1.21 15.26 -6.50
C CYS A 39 0.07 14.55 -6.05
N ASP A 40 0.33 14.62 -4.75
CA ASP A 40 1.39 13.85 -4.10
C ASP A 40 0.94 12.39 -3.86
N PHE A 41 1.92 11.49 -3.70
CA PHE A 41 1.64 10.07 -3.42
C PHE A 41 0.73 9.86 -2.19
N LEU A 42 0.91 10.66 -1.14
CA LEU A 42 0.09 10.58 0.08
C LEU A 42 -1.37 10.99 -0.15
N GLU A 43 -1.61 11.97 -1.03
CA GLU A 43 -2.96 12.41 -1.40
C GLU A 43 -3.65 11.33 -2.23
N VAL A 44 -2.95 10.75 -3.20
CA VAL A 44 -3.47 9.64 -4.01
C VAL A 44 -3.79 8.42 -3.13
N ALA A 45 -2.92 8.10 -2.17
CA ALA A 45 -3.16 7.02 -1.22
C ALA A 45 -4.39 7.29 -0.34
N TYR A 46 -4.59 8.54 0.09
CA TYR A 46 -5.78 8.94 0.84
C TYR A 46 -7.05 8.76 -0.01
N ILE A 47 -7.04 9.21 -1.26
CA ILE A 47 -8.18 9.08 -2.19
C ILE A 47 -8.50 7.60 -2.43
N MET A 48 -7.50 6.74 -2.58
CA MET A 48 -7.72 5.31 -2.75
C MET A 48 -8.40 4.67 -1.55
N LEU A 49 -7.95 5.00 -0.34
CA LEU A 49 -8.46 4.46 0.92
C LEU A 49 -9.86 4.98 1.26
N ASN A 50 -10.07 6.30 1.17
CA ASN A 50 -11.30 6.95 1.63
C ASN A 50 -12.34 7.16 0.52
N GLY A 51 -11.90 7.24 -0.74
CA GLY A 51 -12.76 7.41 -1.92
C GLY A 51 -12.94 8.86 -2.38
N ASP A 52 -12.76 9.83 -1.49
CA ASP A 52 -12.91 11.26 -1.78
C ASP A 52 -11.59 12.03 -1.56
N ALA A 53 -11.52 13.23 -2.15
CA ALA A 53 -10.40 14.14 -1.96
C ALA A 53 -10.28 14.56 -0.48
N PRO A 54 -9.06 14.61 0.09
CA PRO A 54 -8.88 15.03 1.47
C PRO A 54 -9.17 16.52 1.64
N ASP A 55 -9.74 16.89 2.79
CA ASP A 55 -9.68 18.26 3.29
C ASP A 55 -8.29 18.54 3.87
N GLU A 56 -7.85 19.80 3.91
CA GLU A 56 -6.50 20.18 4.37
C GLU A 56 -6.23 19.65 5.80
N ALA A 57 -7.20 19.78 6.70
CA ALA A 57 -7.04 19.28 8.08
C ALA A 57 -6.91 17.75 8.14
N SER A 58 -7.67 17.05 7.30
CA SER A 58 -7.63 15.58 7.20
C SER A 58 -6.32 15.11 6.58
N TYR A 59 -5.83 15.81 5.56
CA TYR A 59 -4.55 15.52 4.91
C TYR A 59 -3.38 15.66 5.90
N GLN A 60 -3.32 16.76 6.66
CA GLN A 60 -2.27 16.95 7.65
C GLN A 60 -2.30 15.87 8.74
N THR A 61 -3.50 15.53 9.22
CA THR A 61 -3.67 14.45 10.21
C THR A 61 -3.19 13.10 9.66
N PHE A 62 -3.54 12.79 8.41
CA PHE A 62 -3.10 11.56 7.75
C PHE A 62 -1.59 11.52 7.55
N ARG A 63 -1.00 12.62 7.07
CA ARG A 63 0.44 12.78 6.89
C ARG A 63 1.19 12.61 8.19
N GLU A 64 0.77 13.28 9.26
CA GLU A 64 1.35 13.11 10.60
C GLU A 64 1.25 11.65 11.08
N THR A 65 0.10 11.02 10.89
CA THR A 65 -0.13 9.63 11.28
C THR A 65 0.85 8.71 10.56
N ILE A 66 1.05 8.89 9.25
CA ILE A 66 2.00 8.11 8.46
C ILE A 66 3.42 8.34 8.96
N THR A 67 3.84 9.60 9.10
CA THR A 67 5.19 9.95 9.56
C THR A 67 5.51 9.33 10.91
N ARG A 68 4.56 9.35 11.86
CA ARG A 68 4.74 8.74 13.19
C ARG A 68 4.86 7.21 13.15
N HIS A 69 4.26 6.54 12.17
CA HIS A 69 4.26 5.07 12.04
C HIS A 69 5.37 4.52 11.14
N THR A 70 6.21 5.37 10.55
CA THR A 70 7.35 4.97 9.69
C THR A 70 8.38 4.10 10.40
N LEU A 71 8.57 4.29 11.71
CA LEU A 71 9.53 3.53 12.52
C LEU A 71 9.11 2.05 12.60
N VAL A 72 9.99 1.18 12.14
CA VAL A 72 9.82 -0.27 12.23
C VAL A 72 10.41 -0.78 13.54
N HIS A 73 9.79 -1.83 14.10
CA HIS A 73 10.30 -2.46 15.31
C HIS A 73 11.69 -3.05 15.04
N GLU A 74 12.65 -2.89 15.96
CA GLU A 74 14.02 -3.38 15.75
C GLU A 74 14.10 -4.87 15.42
N GLN A 75 13.19 -5.68 15.98
CA GLN A 75 13.16 -7.12 15.67
C GLN A 75 12.87 -7.40 14.19
N ILE A 76 12.06 -6.56 13.52
CA ILE A 76 11.81 -6.67 12.08
C ILE A 76 13.08 -6.30 11.31
N ALA A 77 13.77 -5.22 11.69
CA ALA A 77 15.03 -4.84 11.06
C ALA A 77 16.11 -5.93 11.22
N ARG A 78 16.21 -6.54 12.41
CA ARG A 78 17.10 -7.68 12.67
C ARG A 78 16.73 -8.90 11.82
N MET A 79 15.44 -9.19 11.66
CA MET A 79 14.98 -10.25 10.77
C MET A 79 15.41 -10.00 9.33
N CYS A 80 15.27 -8.76 8.84
CA CYS A 80 15.73 -8.37 7.50
C CYS A 80 17.24 -8.57 7.34
N SER A 81 18.03 -8.18 8.35
CA SER A 81 19.49 -8.40 8.35
C SER A 81 19.93 -9.87 8.44
N GLY A 82 19.02 -10.77 8.83
CA GLY A 82 19.27 -12.21 8.92
C GLY A 82 19.21 -12.93 7.58
N PHE A 83 18.70 -12.29 6.52
CA PHE A 83 18.69 -12.87 5.18
C PHE A 83 20.08 -12.81 4.53
N ARG A 84 20.30 -13.68 3.54
CA ARG A 84 21.52 -13.65 2.74
C ARG A 84 21.54 -12.39 1.87
N ARG A 85 22.71 -11.78 1.72
CA ARG A 85 22.92 -10.59 0.86
C ARG A 85 22.61 -10.85 -0.63
N ASP A 86 22.55 -12.12 -1.06
CA ASP A 86 22.24 -12.51 -2.44
C ASP A 86 20.75 -12.86 -2.65
N SER A 87 19.91 -12.66 -1.63
CA SER A 87 18.48 -12.96 -1.73
C SER A 87 17.76 -11.98 -2.66
N HIS A 88 16.77 -12.47 -3.41
CA HIS A 88 16.01 -11.63 -4.33
C HIS A 88 15.23 -10.56 -3.56
N PRO A 89 15.27 -9.26 -3.96
CA PRO A 89 14.63 -8.17 -3.22
C PRO A 89 13.16 -8.41 -2.91
N MET A 90 12.43 -9.04 -3.85
CA MET A 90 11.02 -9.38 -3.63
C MET A 90 10.81 -10.40 -2.50
N ALA A 91 11.70 -11.38 -2.34
CA ALA A 91 11.61 -12.34 -1.23
C ALA A 91 11.87 -11.66 0.12
N LEU A 92 12.81 -10.72 0.14
CA LEU A 92 13.14 -9.88 1.30
C LEU A 92 12.00 -8.94 1.69
N MET A 93 11.20 -8.46 0.74
CA MET A 93 10.00 -7.68 1.05
C MET A 93 8.82 -8.54 1.54
N CYS A 94 8.66 -9.76 1.03
CA CYS A 94 7.55 -10.64 1.43
C CYS A 94 7.64 -11.10 2.89
N ALA A 95 8.83 -11.40 3.40
CA ALA A 95 8.99 -11.93 4.75
C ALA A 95 8.59 -10.94 5.86
N PRO A 96 9.06 -9.67 5.86
CA PRO A 96 8.59 -8.63 6.77
C PRO A 96 7.09 -8.39 6.63
N GLY A 97 6.54 -8.42 5.41
CA GLY A 97 5.10 -8.29 5.18
C GLY A 97 4.27 -9.30 5.97
N GLY A 98 4.69 -10.56 5.98
CA GLY A 98 4.07 -11.61 6.79
C GLY A 98 4.36 -11.47 8.29
N ALA A 99 5.58 -11.10 8.67
CA ALA A 99 5.96 -10.92 10.07
C ALA A 99 5.19 -9.77 10.73
N LEU A 100 4.84 -8.72 10.00
CA LEU A 100 3.99 -7.63 10.49
C LEU A 100 2.65 -8.15 11.03
N ALA A 101 2.08 -9.21 10.44
CA ALA A 101 0.86 -9.82 10.95
C ALA A 101 1.06 -10.45 12.34
N ALA A 102 2.24 -11.03 12.62
CA ALA A 102 2.56 -11.60 13.92
C ALA A 102 2.83 -10.51 14.98
N PHE A 103 3.47 -9.40 14.60
CA PHE A 103 3.77 -8.29 15.51
C PHE A 103 2.57 -7.40 15.81
N TYR A 104 1.63 -7.26 14.88
CA TYR A 104 0.46 -6.40 15.00
C TYR A 104 -0.84 -7.20 15.18
N HIS A 105 -0.81 -8.22 16.05
CA HIS A 105 -1.96 -9.07 16.33
C HIS A 105 -3.18 -8.29 16.88
N ASP A 106 -2.93 -7.20 17.60
CA ASP A 106 -3.95 -6.36 18.25
C ASP A 106 -4.91 -5.66 17.27
N VAL A 107 -4.59 -5.65 15.96
CA VAL A 107 -5.39 -5.00 14.91
C VAL A 107 -5.80 -5.96 13.79
N LEU A 108 -5.84 -7.26 14.07
CA LEU A 108 -6.21 -8.29 13.08
C LEU A 108 -7.72 -8.54 12.95
N ASP A 109 -8.56 -7.81 13.70
CA ASP A 109 -10.00 -7.94 13.52
C ASP A 109 -10.42 -7.35 12.17
N VAL A 110 -10.75 -8.25 11.24
CA VAL A 110 -11.15 -7.92 9.87
C VAL A 110 -12.56 -7.33 9.84
N GLU A 111 -13.39 -7.63 10.85
CA GLU A 111 -14.76 -7.11 10.92
C GLU A 111 -14.78 -5.65 11.38
N ASN A 112 -13.78 -5.23 12.16
CA ASN A 112 -13.69 -3.85 12.65
C ASN A 112 -13.10 -2.89 11.57
N PRO A 113 -13.89 -1.90 11.09
CA PRO A 113 -13.40 -0.93 10.09
C PRO A 113 -12.23 -0.08 10.58
N GLN A 114 -12.14 0.22 11.88
CA GLN A 114 -11.04 1.01 12.44
C GLN A 114 -9.72 0.22 12.44
N HIS A 115 -9.77 -1.07 12.76
CA HIS A 115 -8.60 -1.94 12.73
C HIS A 115 -8.07 -2.11 11.31
N ARG A 116 -8.96 -2.27 10.32
CA ARG A 116 -8.59 -2.30 8.90
C ARG A 116 -7.92 -1.01 8.43
N ALA A 117 -8.47 0.15 8.78
CA ALA A 117 -7.88 1.45 8.43
C ALA A 117 -6.49 1.65 9.06
N LEU A 118 -6.34 1.25 10.32
CA LEU A 118 -5.07 1.32 11.04
C LEU A 118 -4.03 0.35 10.46
N ALA A 119 -4.43 -0.88 10.12
CA ALA A 119 -3.57 -1.85 9.46
C ALA A 119 -3.10 -1.34 8.08
N ALA A 120 -4.00 -0.79 7.26
CA ALA A 120 -3.67 -0.19 5.98
C ALA A 120 -2.67 0.97 6.12
N THR A 121 -2.89 1.86 7.09
CA THR A 121 -2.00 2.99 7.37
C THR A 121 -0.62 2.54 7.86
N ARG A 122 -0.56 1.51 8.72
CA ARG A 122 0.70 0.91 9.19
C ARG A 122 1.47 0.23 8.07
N LEU A 123 0.79 -0.44 7.16
CA LEU A 123 1.43 -1.04 5.98
C LEU A 123 1.99 0.05 5.06
N LEU A 124 1.19 1.06 4.72
CA LEU A 124 1.61 2.17 3.86
C LEU A 124 2.83 2.92 4.41
N SER A 125 2.88 3.13 5.72
CA SER A 125 3.99 3.85 6.38
C SER A 125 5.27 3.01 6.52
N LYS A 126 5.18 1.69 6.68
CA LYS A 126 6.36 0.83 6.92
C LYS A 126 6.98 0.26 5.66
N MET A 127 6.20 0.09 4.58
CA MET A 127 6.69 -0.45 3.32
C MET A 127 7.88 0.35 2.75
N PRO A 128 7.88 1.69 2.72
CA PRO A 128 9.03 2.46 2.27
C PRO A 128 10.28 2.26 3.15
N THR A 129 10.10 2.18 4.47
CA THR A 129 11.20 1.96 5.42
C THR A 129 11.87 0.60 5.20
N ILE A 130 11.06 -0.46 4.99
CA ILE A 130 11.56 -1.80 4.69
C ILE A 130 12.30 -1.79 3.35
N ALA A 131 11.68 -1.23 2.30
CA ALA A 131 12.31 -1.16 0.98
C ALA A 131 13.64 -0.38 0.99
N GLY A 132 13.71 0.73 1.74
CA GLY A 132 14.93 1.50 1.90
C GLY A 132 16.03 0.75 2.65
N HIS A 133 15.66 0.01 3.70
CA HIS A 133 16.59 -0.84 4.44
C HIS A 133 17.19 -1.93 3.56
N GLU A 134 16.37 -2.62 2.74
CA GLU A 134 16.87 -3.64 1.82
C GLU A 134 17.83 -3.05 0.78
N LEU A 135 17.48 -1.90 0.19
CA LEU A 135 18.35 -1.24 -0.79
C LEU A 135 19.74 -0.92 -0.19
N GLN A 136 19.78 -0.49 1.07
CA GLN A 136 21.02 -0.16 1.76
C GLN A 136 21.88 -1.39 2.13
N VAL A 137 21.27 -2.57 2.30
CA VAL A 137 21.99 -3.83 2.62
C VAL A 137 22.62 -4.47 1.37
N HIS A 138 22.10 -4.18 0.18
CA HIS A 138 22.60 -4.69 -1.11
C HIS A 138 23.71 -3.83 -1.74
N HIS A 139 24.11 -2.71 -1.13
CA HIS A 139 25.28 -1.91 -1.48
C HIS A 139 26.47 -2.22 -0.56
#